data_AF-A0AAU5PI05-F1
#
_entry.id   AF-A0AAU5PI05-F1
#
_cell.length_a   1.000
_cell.length_b   1.000
_cell.length_c   1.000
_cell.angle_alpha   90.00
_cell.angle_beta   90.00
_cell.angle_gamma   90.00
#
_symmetry.space_group_name_H-M   'P 1'
#
loop_
_entity.id
_entity.type
_entity.pdbx_description
1 polymer ?
#
loop_
_entity_poly.entity_id
_entity_poly.type
_entity_poly.pdbx_seq_one_letter_code
_entity_poly.pdbx_strand_id
1 'polypeptide(L)'
;MVTGRRRFELPQGAKTQYREIRQEGIRCFLRWGATGTSGKASTSTLNDEEHARRHARRKIDEWLRKGFVEVEVEVEAPIGTVEPDQQTPVLDVIKASTRPHATVPEYLPVDGFEETYRRSHTPDHPVRFHEYFVLRDQGRSAVHFTVRADSHDPATVSSFLTFLGTQRDLPFDGRSHHKVRLPEPVGPFSHALFCAPALGQTCIAFPAIAARVATAFPVFDCEIGDADPEVLVDARIHGHGGLPYSDWSRQPHPTVDLRFDVEPSHYGRTRTFKVFGSTDLKALLHALPTATTRSWLEVRSFRGEIRRFTPDTAAPFSEVDAFLHG
;
A
#
# COMPACT_ATOMS: atom_id res chain seq x y z
N MET A 1 -11.57 -23.63 -12.93
CA MET A 1 -11.84 -22.43 -12.11
C MET A 1 -11.63 -21.22 -12.99
N VAL A 2 -12.64 -20.36 -13.18
CA VAL A 2 -12.54 -19.24 -14.13
C VAL A 2 -11.75 -18.10 -13.48
N THR A 3 -10.44 -18.15 -13.61
CA THR A 3 -9.50 -17.06 -13.34
C THR A 3 -9.50 -16.13 -14.54
N GLY A 4 -10.42 -15.18 -14.58
CA GLY A 4 -10.57 -14.23 -15.69
C GLY A 4 -11.16 -12.91 -15.22
N ARG A 5 -10.76 -11.81 -15.86
CA ARG A 5 -11.39 -10.50 -15.67
C ARG A 5 -12.84 -10.60 -16.15
N ARG A 6 -13.80 -10.22 -15.30
CA ARG A 6 -15.23 -10.18 -15.64
C ARG A 6 -15.66 -8.73 -15.81
N ARG A 7 -16.41 -8.43 -16.86
CA ARG A 7 -16.92 -7.08 -17.15
C ARG A 7 -18.43 -7.08 -17.19
N PHE A 8 -18.98 -5.97 -16.72
CA PHE A 8 -20.39 -5.73 -16.59
C PHE A 8 -20.69 -4.36 -17.16
N GLU A 9 -21.72 -4.24 -17.99
CA GLU A 9 -22.10 -2.99 -18.63
C GLU A 9 -23.55 -2.61 -18.35
N LEU A 10 -23.79 -1.30 -18.26
CA LEU A 10 -25.11 -0.71 -18.08
C LEU A 10 -25.27 0.48 -19.05
N PRO A 11 -26.17 0.39 -20.04
CA PRO A 11 -26.52 1.53 -20.88
C PRO A 11 -27.14 2.67 -20.06
N GLN A 12 -26.61 3.88 -20.20
CA GLN A 12 -27.13 5.08 -19.53
C GLN A 12 -27.26 6.22 -20.56
N GLY A 13 -28.39 6.25 -21.27
CA GLY A 13 -28.61 7.18 -22.37
C GLY A 13 -27.65 6.90 -23.53
N ALA A 14 -26.90 7.91 -23.96
CA ALA A 14 -25.92 7.80 -25.05
C ALA A 14 -24.55 7.22 -24.64
N LYS A 15 -24.36 6.89 -23.36
CA LYS A 15 -23.09 6.35 -22.84
C LYS A 15 -23.34 5.04 -22.12
N THR A 16 -22.41 4.11 -22.24
CA THR A 16 -22.42 2.87 -21.46
C THR A 16 -21.50 3.03 -20.25
N GLN A 17 -21.97 2.68 -19.06
CA GLN A 17 -21.10 2.52 -17.90
C GLN A 17 -20.58 1.09 -17.84
N TYR A 18 -19.31 0.92 -17.50
CA TYR A 18 -18.72 -0.38 -17.26
C TYR A 18 -18.27 -0.54 -15.80
N ARG A 19 -18.27 -1.79 -15.35
CA ARG A 19 -17.63 -2.26 -14.11
C ARG A 19 -16.90 -3.55 -14.41
N GLU A 20 -15.70 -3.68 -13.87
CA GLU A 20 -14.87 -4.85 -14.04
C GLU A 20 -14.40 -5.33 -12.68
N ILE A 21 -14.28 -6.64 -12.54
CA ILE A 21 -13.66 -7.26 -11.39
C ILE A 21 -12.72 -8.37 -11.83
N ARG A 22 -11.55 -8.42 -11.19
CA ARG A 22 -10.55 -9.48 -11.35
C ARG A 22 -10.07 -9.88 -9.96
N GLN A 23 -10.04 -11.17 -9.67
CA GLN A 23 -9.47 -11.70 -8.44
C GLN A 23 -8.12 -12.37 -8.75
N GLU A 24 -7.12 -12.10 -7.93
CA GLU A 24 -5.84 -12.84 -7.91
C GLU A 24 -5.47 -13.18 -6.47
N GLY A 25 -5.55 -14.45 -6.12
CA GLY A 25 -5.36 -14.91 -4.74
C GLY A 25 -6.27 -14.15 -3.78
N ILE A 26 -5.65 -13.43 -2.84
CA ILE A 26 -6.32 -12.64 -1.80
C ILE A 26 -6.72 -11.22 -2.24
N ARG A 27 -6.38 -10.81 -3.47
CA ARG A 27 -6.62 -9.45 -3.97
C ARG A 27 -7.82 -9.41 -4.92
N CYS A 28 -8.61 -8.36 -4.82
CA CYS A 28 -9.67 -8.04 -5.76
C CYS A 28 -9.40 -6.68 -6.40
N PHE A 29 -9.27 -6.67 -7.72
CA PHE A 29 -9.10 -5.46 -8.54
C PHE A 29 -10.46 -5.10 -9.13
N LEU A 30 -10.95 -3.91 -8.83
CA LEU A 30 -12.18 -3.33 -9.37
C LEU A 30 -11.82 -2.17 -10.29
N ARG A 31 -12.49 -2.08 -11.45
CA ARG A 31 -12.40 -0.92 -12.36
C ARG A 31 -13.80 -0.49 -12.77
N TRP A 32 -14.05 0.81 -12.93
CA TRP A 32 -15.36 1.30 -13.36
C TRP A 32 -15.25 2.66 -14.06
N GLY A 33 -16.12 2.92 -15.02
CA GLY A 33 -16.10 4.17 -15.78
C GLY A 33 -17.14 4.19 -16.89
N ALA A 34 -17.00 5.16 -17.80
CA ALA A 34 -17.73 5.14 -19.07
C ALA A 34 -16.94 4.30 -20.08
N THR A 35 -17.62 3.49 -20.89
CA THR A 35 -17.00 2.69 -21.95
C THR A 35 -16.19 3.60 -22.87
N GLY A 36 -14.97 3.16 -23.22
CA GLY A 36 -13.99 3.97 -23.97
C GLY A 36 -13.12 4.89 -23.11
N THR A 37 -13.25 4.87 -21.78
CA THR A 37 -12.37 5.62 -20.86
C THR A 37 -11.55 4.69 -19.96
N SER A 38 -10.40 5.17 -19.49
CA SER A 38 -9.56 4.45 -18.51
C SER A 38 -10.27 4.19 -17.17
N GLY A 39 -11.31 4.97 -16.86
CA GLY A 39 -12.11 4.83 -15.66
C GLY A 39 -11.36 5.13 -14.36
N LYS A 40 -11.95 4.67 -13.25
CA LYS A 40 -11.36 4.63 -11.92
C LYS A 40 -11.10 3.18 -11.54
N ALA A 41 -10.13 2.96 -10.66
CA ALA A 41 -9.80 1.64 -10.15
C ALA A 41 -9.68 1.64 -8.62
N SER A 42 -9.89 0.49 -8.02
CA SER A 42 -9.64 0.22 -6.60
C SER A 42 -9.17 -1.21 -6.45
N THR A 43 -8.16 -1.41 -5.62
CA THR A 43 -7.71 -2.73 -5.19
C THR A 43 -8.13 -2.94 -3.74
N SER A 44 -8.52 -4.17 -3.40
CA SER A 44 -8.75 -4.59 -2.03
C SER A 44 -7.96 -5.85 -1.74
N THR A 45 -7.22 -5.86 -0.64
CA THR A 45 -6.52 -7.05 -0.11
C THR A 45 -7.36 -7.64 1.02
N LEU A 46 -7.65 -8.94 0.93
CA LEU A 46 -8.50 -9.65 1.89
C LEU A 46 -7.66 -10.66 2.70
N ASN A 47 -8.24 -11.18 3.79
CA ASN A 47 -7.52 -12.08 4.70
C ASN A 47 -7.07 -13.39 4.05
N ASP A 48 -7.89 -13.91 3.13
CA ASP A 48 -7.70 -15.21 2.49
C ASP A 48 -8.44 -15.24 1.14
N GLU A 49 -8.12 -16.24 0.32
CA GLU A 49 -8.66 -16.38 -1.03
C GLU A 49 -10.17 -16.65 -1.02
N GLU A 50 -10.68 -17.33 0.02
CA GLU A 50 -12.11 -17.61 0.14
C GLU A 50 -12.91 -16.32 0.42
N HIS A 51 -12.36 -15.45 1.26
CA HIS A 51 -12.89 -14.13 1.56
C HIS A 51 -12.83 -13.23 0.33
N ALA A 52 -11.72 -13.24 -0.42
CA ALA A 52 -11.63 -12.54 -1.71
C ALA A 52 -12.71 -13.03 -2.69
N ARG A 53 -12.91 -14.34 -2.81
CA ARG A 53 -13.97 -14.93 -3.65
C ARG A 53 -15.37 -14.53 -3.20
N ARG A 54 -15.66 -14.57 -1.91
CA ARG A 54 -16.95 -14.10 -1.35
C ARG A 54 -17.15 -12.60 -1.60
N HIS A 55 -16.10 -11.80 -1.45
CA HIS A 55 -16.12 -10.37 -1.72
C HIS A 55 -16.45 -10.10 -3.20
N ALA A 56 -15.75 -10.76 -4.12
CA ALA A 56 -15.96 -10.61 -5.55
C ALA A 56 -17.38 -11.01 -5.95
N ARG A 57 -17.85 -12.18 -5.48
CA ARG A 57 -19.23 -12.64 -5.71
C ARG A 57 -20.26 -11.63 -5.22
N ARG A 58 -20.11 -11.12 -4.00
CA ARG A 58 -21.01 -10.10 -3.44
C ARG A 58 -21.08 -8.85 -4.31
N LYS A 59 -19.94 -8.40 -4.85
CA LYS A 59 -19.88 -7.23 -5.75
C LYS A 59 -20.58 -7.50 -7.08
N ILE A 60 -20.36 -8.67 -7.67
CA ILE A 60 -21.06 -9.12 -8.87
C ILE A 60 -22.58 -9.14 -8.63
N ASP A 61 -23.03 -9.79 -7.55
CA ASP A 61 -24.45 -9.86 -7.20
C ASP A 61 -25.05 -8.47 -6.95
N GLU A 62 -24.28 -7.52 -6.40
CA GLU A 62 -24.67 -6.12 -6.24
C GLU A 62 -24.85 -5.41 -7.59
N TRP A 63 -23.97 -5.66 -8.55
CA TRP A 63 -24.01 -5.04 -9.88
C TRP A 63 -25.15 -5.61 -10.72
N LEU A 64 -25.35 -6.92 -10.70
CA LEU A 64 -26.48 -7.59 -11.35
C LEU A 64 -27.82 -7.05 -10.82
N ARG A 65 -27.94 -6.88 -9.49
CA ARG A 65 -29.12 -6.23 -8.87
C ARG A 65 -29.34 -4.78 -9.29
N LYS A 66 -28.28 -4.08 -9.70
CA LYS A 66 -28.33 -2.70 -10.23
C LYS A 66 -28.60 -2.64 -11.73
N GLY A 67 -28.88 -3.78 -12.37
CA GLY A 67 -29.20 -3.87 -13.79
C GLY A 67 -27.99 -3.94 -14.72
N PHE A 68 -26.77 -4.07 -14.19
CA PHE A 68 -25.62 -4.34 -15.03
C PHE A 68 -25.71 -5.75 -15.61
N VAL A 69 -25.31 -5.89 -16.87
CA VAL A 69 -25.27 -7.18 -17.59
C VAL A 69 -23.83 -7.59 -17.79
N GLU A 70 -23.51 -8.85 -17.51
CA GLU A 70 -22.18 -9.39 -17.80
C GLU A 70 -21.96 -9.47 -19.31
N VAL A 71 -20.82 -8.95 -19.77
CA VAL A 71 -20.41 -9.01 -21.17
C VAL A 71 -19.15 -9.85 -21.26
N GLU A 72 -19.07 -10.72 -22.25
CA GLU A 72 -17.83 -11.42 -22.55
C GLU A 72 -16.79 -10.40 -23.00
N VAL A 73 -15.68 -10.37 -22.27
CA VAL A 73 -14.51 -9.61 -22.66
C VAL A 73 -13.66 -10.55 -23.49
N GLU A 74 -13.76 -10.45 -24.82
CA GLU A 74 -12.56 -10.74 -25.60
C GLU A 74 -11.48 -9.81 -25.05
N VAL A 75 -10.29 -10.35 -24.77
CA VAL A 75 -9.18 -9.59 -24.19
C VAL A 75 -8.73 -8.55 -25.23
N GLU A 76 -9.50 -7.48 -25.40
CA GLU A 76 -9.09 -6.31 -26.16
C GLU A 76 -8.02 -5.63 -25.33
N ALA A 77 -6.77 -5.85 -25.74
CA ALA A 77 -5.67 -4.99 -25.40
C ALA A 77 -6.13 -3.53 -25.60
N PRO A 78 -5.76 -2.61 -24.69
CA PRO A 78 -6.20 -1.23 -24.78
C PRO A 78 -5.94 -0.67 -26.19
N ILE A 79 -7.01 -0.24 -26.86
CA ILE A 79 -6.96 0.33 -28.21
C ILE A 79 -5.94 1.47 -28.23
N GLY A 80 -4.86 1.28 -28.99
CA GLY A 80 -3.94 2.33 -29.40
C GLY A 80 -2.69 2.58 -28.55
N THR A 81 -2.41 1.79 -27.51
CA THR A 81 -1.09 1.80 -26.87
C THR A 81 -0.39 0.49 -27.20
N VAL A 82 0.69 0.55 -27.99
CA VAL A 82 1.65 -0.56 -28.05
C VAL A 82 2.07 -0.81 -26.60
N GLU A 83 1.64 -1.92 -26.01
CA GLU A 83 2.13 -2.29 -24.69
C GLU A 83 3.65 -2.42 -24.81
N PRO A 84 4.43 -1.66 -24.01
CA PRO A 84 5.87 -1.77 -24.08
C PRO A 84 6.25 -3.22 -23.79
N ASP A 85 7.14 -3.76 -24.64
CA ASP A 85 7.73 -5.08 -24.44
C ASP A 85 8.20 -5.20 -22.98
N GLN A 86 7.98 -6.36 -22.36
CA GLN A 86 8.45 -6.65 -21.01
C GLN A 86 9.97 -6.51 -20.90
N GLN A 87 10.69 -6.59 -22.01
CA GLN A 87 12.13 -6.32 -22.10
C GLN A 87 12.49 -4.82 -22.08
N THR A 88 11.54 -3.92 -22.36
CA THR A 88 11.78 -2.47 -22.36
C THR A 88 12.16 -2.01 -20.95
N PRO A 89 13.25 -1.26 -20.76
CA PRO A 89 13.62 -0.71 -19.46
C PRO A 89 12.51 0.14 -18.83
N VAL A 90 12.36 0.03 -17.51
CA VAL A 90 11.30 0.70 -16.73
C VAL A 90 11.30 2.21 -16.95
N LEU A 91 12.46 2.85 -16.90
CA LEU A 91 12.55 4.30 -17.04
C LEU A 91 12.17 4.78 -18.45
N ASP A 92 12.41 3.97 -19.48
CA ASP A 92 12.04 4.31 -20.85
C ASP A 92 10.51 4.26 -21.03
N VAL A 93 9.86 3.27 -20.41
CA VAL A 93 8.39 3.20 -20.36
C VAL A 93 7.81 4.42 -19.64
N ILE A 94 8.40 4.86 -18.53
CA ILE A 94 7.94 6.04 -17.80
C ILE A 94 8.08 7.31 -18.66
N LYS A 95 9.23 7.50 -19.32
CA LYS A 95 9.46 8.65 -20.20
C LYS A 95 8.50 8.66 -21.40
N ALA A 96 8.23 7.50 -21.99
CA ALA A 96 7.34 7.36 -23.14
C ALA A 96 5.85 7.57 -22.80
N SER A 97 5.45 7.38 -21.55
CA SER A 97 4.06 7.52 -21.10
C SER A 97 3.69 8.95 -20.67
N THR A 98 4.63 9.89 -20.77
CA THR A 98 4.35 11.30 -20.49
C THR A 98 3.37 11.89 -21.51
N ARG A 99 2.35 12.62 -21.04
CA ARG A 99 1.34 13.23 -21.92
C ARG A 99 1.99 14.23 -22.90
N PRO A 100 1.45 14.43 -24.12
CA PRO A 100 2.04 15.30 -25.15
C PRO A 100 2.35 16.75 -24.74
N HIS A 101 1.72 17.25 -23.68
CA HIS A 101 1.89 18.61 -23.17
C HIS A 101 2.47 18.67 -21.75
N ALA A 102 2.84 17.53 -21.18
CA ALA A 102 3.51 17.49 -19.87
C ALA A 102 5.03 17.52 -20.07
N THR A 103 5.73 18.26 -19.24
CA THR A 103 7.20 18.21 -19.19
C THR A 103 7.65 16.79 -18.93
N VAL A 104 8.47 16.24 -19.83
CA VAL A 104 9.05 14.90 -19.67
C VAL A 104 9.85 14.88 -18.37
N PRO A 105 9.60 13.92 -17.47
CA PRO A 105 10.34 13.86 -16.23
C PRO A 105 11.81 13.59 -16.50
N GLU A 106 12.68 14.42 -15.92
CA GLU A 106 14.11 14.21 -15.98
C GLU A 106 14.53 13.22 -14.87
N TYR A 107 15.12 12.10 -15.30
CA TYR A 107 15.71 11.09 -14.42
C TYR A 107 17.22 11.23 -14.49
N LEU A 108 17.82 11.72 -13.42
CA LEU A 108 19.26 11.98 -13.32
C LEU A 108 19.97 10.79 -12.64
N PRO A 109 21.13 10.35 -13.12
CA PRO A 109 21.93 9.37 -12.39
C PRO A 109 22.31 9.91 -11.01
N VAL A 110 22.48 9.00 -10.05
CA VAL A 110 22.95 9.34 -8.70
C VAL A 110 24.43 9.01 -8.59
N ASP A 111 25.24 10.02 -8.29
CA ASP A 111 26.70 9.86 -8.17
C ASP A 111 27.06 8.80 -7.13
N GLY A 112 27.96 7.88 -7.52
CA GLY A 112 28.39 6.78 -6.67
C GLY A 112 27.45 5.57 -6.61
N PHE A 113 26.31 5.60 -7.31
CA PHE A 113 25.35 4.51 -7.35
C PHE A 113 25.04 4.08 -8.79
N GLU A 114 25.61 2.95 -9.20
CA GLU A 114 25.30 2.35 -10.51
C GLU A 114 23.82 2.01 -10.62
N GLU A 115 23.28 2.12 -11.84
CA GLU A 115 21.89 1.78 -12.15
C GLU A 115 20.86 2.48 -11.24
N THR A 116 21.22 3.61 -10.65
CA THR A 116 20.36 4.34 -9.72
C THR A 116 20.06 5.73 -10.26
N TYR A 117 18.77 6.05 -10.33
CA TYR A 117 18.29 7.30 -10.91
C TYR A 117 17.37 8.01 -9.93
N ARG A 118 17.46 9.34 -9.90
CA ARG A 118 16.59 10.20 -9.12
C ARG A 118 15.75 11.10 -10.01
N ARG A 119 14.57 11.45 -9.51
CA ARG A 119 13.70 12.49 -10.07
C ARG A 119 13.24 13.39 -8.94
N SER A 120 13.19 14.69 -9.20
CA SER A 120 12.56 15.66 -8.29
C SER A 120 11.22 16.08 -8.86
N HIS A 121 10.20 16.20 -8.00
CA HIS A 121 8.92 16.80 -8.40
C HIS A 121 9.07 18.30 -8.66
N THR A 122 8.17 18.86 -9.49
CA THR A 122 8.22 20.28 -9.88
C THR A 122 8.07 21.23 -8.68
N PRO A 123 8.62 22.46 -8.75
CA PRO A 123 8.62 23.41 -7.64
C PRO A 123 7.23 23.75 -7.08
N ASP A 124 6.19 23.68 -7.89
CA ASP A 124 4.85 24.19 -7.57
C ASP A 124 3.95 23.18 -6.85
N HIS A 125 4.41 21.95 -6.59
CA HIS A 125 3.63 20.98 -5.81
C HIS A 125 3.75 21.29 -4.30
N PRO A 126 2.64 21.32 -3.54
CA PRO A 126 2.64 21.69 -2.11
C PRO A 126 3.45 20.72 -1.23
N VAL A 127 3.65 19.47 -1.68
CA VAL A 127 4.52 18.48 -1.04
C VAL A 127 5.55 18.00 -2.05
N ARG A 128 6.81 18.38 -1.88
CA ARG A 128 7.89 18.04 -2.82
C ARG A 128 8.53 16.72 -2.40
N PHE A 129 8.85 15.88 -3.38
CA PHE A 129 9.52 14.60 -3.16
C PHE A 129 10.71 14.44 -4.10
N HIS A 130 11.72 13.73 -3.62
CA HIS A 130 12.69 13.04 -4.47
C HIS A 130 12.30 11.57 -4.57
N GLU A 131 12.14 11.12 -5.81
CA GLU A 131 11.92 9.71 -6.16
C GLU A 131 13.24 9.09 -6.56
N TYR A 132 13.51 7.88 -6.09
CA TYR A 132 14.69 7.10 -6.41
C TYR A 132 14.26 5.78 -7.03
N PHE A 133 14.93 5.39 -8.10
CA PHE A 133 14.77 4.11 -8.77
C PHE A 133 16.13 3.40 -8.74
N VAL A 134 16.21 2.32 -7.98
CA VAL A 134 17.35 1.39 -8.00
C VAL A 134 16.99 0.30 -8.98
N LEU A 135 17.55 0.35 -10.19
CA LEU A 135 17.21 -0.60 -11.24
C LEU A 135 17.84 -1.96 -10.97
N ARG A 136 17.29 -3.00 -11.59
CA ARG A 136 17.86 -4.35 -11.67
C ARG A 136 17.58 -4.95 -13.04
N ASP A 137 18.17 -6.11 -13.31
CA ASP A 137 17.94 -6.87 -14.55
C ASP A 137 18.09 -6.00 -15.80
N GLN A 138 19.17 -5.21 -15.89
CA GLN A 138 19.44 -4.29 -17.00
C GLN A 138 18.32 -3.25 -17.19
N GLY A 139 17.73 -2.78 -16.10
CA GLY A 139 16.65 -1.79 -16.14
C GLY A 139 15.24 -2.36 -16.33
N ARG A 140 15.07 -3.69 -16.47
CA ARG A 140 13.75 -4.30 -16.69
C ARG A 140 12.85 -4.30 -15.47
N SER A 141 13.42 -4.19 -14.27
CA SER A 141 12.68 -4.01 -13.02
C SER A 141 13.42 -3.04 -12.10
N ALA A 142 12.74 -2.55 -11.06
CA ALA A 142 13.30 -1.56 -10.15
C ALA A 142 12.73 -1.64 -8.74
N VAL A 143 13.49 -1.20 -7.75
CA VAL A 143 12.99 -0.84 -6.43
C VAL A 143 12.85 0.67 -6.35
N HIS A 144 11.64 1.13 -6.06
CA HIS A 144 11.34 2.54 -5.88
C HIS A 144 11.32 2.95 -4.41
N PHE A 145 11.84 4.13 -4.13
CA PHE A 145 11.81 4.75 -2.81
C PHE A 145 11.59 6.26 -2.95
N THR A 146 10.86 6.89 -2.02
CA THR A 146 10.64 8.34 -2.00
C THR A 146 11.05 8.94 -0.67
N VAL A 147 11.52 10.18 -0.72
CA VAL A 147 11.80 11.02 0.44
C VAL A 147 11.22 12.41 0.24
N ARG A 148 10.65 13.01 1.29
CA ARG A 148 10.21 14.40 1.22
C ARG A 148 11.41 15.33 1.03
N ALA A 149 11.27 16.29 0.13
CA ALA A 149 12.37 17.19 -0.25
C ALA A 149 12.84 18.09 0.90
N ASP A 150 11.96 18.49 1.81
CA ASP A 150 12.31 19.29 2.99
C ASP A 150 13.06 18.49 4.07
N SER A 151 12.89 17.16 4.06
CA SER A 151 13.65 16.25 4.91
C SER A 151 14.89 15.68 4.21
N HIS A 152 15.16 16.00 2.95
CA HIS A 152 16.23 15.36 2.17
C HIS A 152 17.62 15.62 2.78
N ASP A 153 18.32 14.54 3.09
CA ASP A 153 19.72 14.56 3.53
C ASP A 153 20.55 13.63 2.62
N PRO A 154 21.55 14.14 1.88
CA PRO A 154 22.35 13.34 0.96
C PRO A 154 23.07 12.16 1.61
N ALA A 155 23.59 12.32 2.83
CA ALA A 155 24.31 11.25 3.53
C ALA A 155 23.36 10.11 3.91
N THR A 156 22.23 10.43 4.53
CA THR A 156 21.18 9.47 4.91
C THR A 156 20.63 8.75 3.68
N VAL A 157 20.35 9.47 2.59
CA VAL A 157 19.90 8.86 1.33
C VAL A 157 20.96 7.91 0.78
N SER A 158 22.23 8.31 0.76
CA SER A 158 23.32 7.46 0.26
C SER A 158 23.42 6.17 1.07
N SER A 159 23.38 6.25 2.40
CA SER A 159 23.37 5.06 3.27
C SER A 159 22.19 4.14 2.97
N PHE A 160 20.98 4.69 2.75
CA PHE A 160 19.81 3.88 2.38
C PHE A 160 19.97 3.24 1.00
N LEU A 161 20.46 3.99 0.01
CA LEU A 161 20.68 3.49 -1.35
C LEU A 161 21.74 2.37 -1.37
N THR A 162 22.81 2.47 -0.57
CA THR A 162 23.79 1.40 -0.42
C THR A 162 23.11 0.12 0.06
N PHE A 163 22.27 0.23 1.09
CA PHE A 163 21.51 -0.91 1.60
C PHE A 163 20.55 -1.47 0.54
N LEU A 164 19.74 -0.62 -0.11
CA LEU A 164 18.80 -1.03 -1.16
C LEU A 164 19.51 -1.73 -2.32
N GLY A 165 20.67 -1.25 -2.76
CA GLY A 165 21.45 -1.87 -3.82
C GLY A 165 21.82 -3.32 -3.52
N THR A 166 22.12 -3.65 -2.27
CA THR A 166 22.44 -5.04 -1.85
C THR A 166 21.21 -5.94 -1.69
N GLN A 167 20.02 -5.37 -1.52
CA GLN A 167 18.78 -6.09 -1.21
C GLN A 167 17.70 -5.96 -2.30
N ARG A 168 18.03 -5.37 -3.47
CA ARG A 168 17.07 -5.03 -4.54
C ARG A 168 16.30 -6.22 -5.13
N ASP A 169 16.74 -7.44 -4.85
CA ASP A 169 16.12 -8.68 -5.33
C ASP A 169 15.02 -9.20 -4.40
N LEU A 170 15.06 -8.87 -3.11
CA LEU A 170 14.12 -9.35 -2.09
C LEU A 170 12.64 -9.20 -2.47
N PRO A 171 12.16 -8.03 -2.96
CA PRO A 171 10.73 -7.87 -3.24
C PRO A 171 10.22 -8.68 -4.45
N PHE A 172 11.11 -9.40 -5.15
CA PHE A 172 10.78 -10.20 -6.33
C PHE A 172 10.90 -11.71 -6.09
N ASP A 173 11.11 -12.16 -4.85
CA ASP A 173 11.25 -13.57 -4.49
C ASP A 173 9.93 -14.35 -4.38
N GLY A 174 8.80 -13.70 -4.68
CA GLY A 174 7.45 -14.27 -4.60
C GLY A 174 6.73 -14.02 -3.28
N ARG A 175 7.39 -13.47 -2.25
CA ARG A 175 6.73 -13.00 -1.04
C ARG A 175 6.15 -11.61 -1.27
N SER A 176 5.13 -11.23 -0.50
CA SER A 176 4.50 -9.92 -0.65
C SER A 176 5.31 -8.78 -0.05
N HIS A 177 6.09 -9.05 1.00
CA HIS A 177 6.94 -8.07 1.65
C HIS A 177 8.05 -8.72 2.49
N HIS A 178 9.04 -7.90 2.84
CA HIS A 178 10.11 -8.22 3.79
C HIS A 178 10.38 -7.03 4.70
N LYS A 179 10.39 -7.26 6.01
CA LYS A 179 10.92 -6.30 6.99
C LYS A 179 12.35 -6.74 7.34
N VAL A 180 13.33 -5.92 7.00
CA VAL A 180 14.75 -6.25 7.14
C VAL A 180 15.43 -5.25 8.05
N ARG A 181 16.21 -5.73 9.01
CA ARG A 181 17.01 -4.87 9.89
C ARG A 181 18.15 -4.23 9.11
N LEU A 182 18.33 -2.93 9.28
CA LEU A 182 19.46 -2.22 8.72
C LEU A 182 20.74 -2.58 9.50
N PRO A 183 21.90 -2.79 8.83
CA PRO A 183 23.16 -3.07 9.50
C PRO A 183 23.54 -1.98 10.52
N GLU A 184 23.27 -0.73 10.14
CA GLU A 184 23.38 0.47 10.98
C GLU A 184 22.13 1.33 10.76
N PRO A 185 21.68 2.10 11.77
CA PRO A 185 20.54 3.00 11.58
C PRO A 185 20.79 4.01 10.45
N VAL A 186 19.77 4.22 9.62
CA VAL A 186 19.80 5.25 8.56
C VAL A 186 18.90 6.39 8.98
N GLY A 187 19.50 7.49 9.43
CA GLY A 187 18.79 8.52 10.18
C GLY A 187 18.20 7.90 11.47
N PRO A 188 16.91 8.11 11.78
CA PRO A 188 16.27 7.49 12.94
C PRO A 188 15.78 6.06 12.67
N PHE A 189 15.88 5.56 11.44
CA PHE A 189 15.29 4.29 11.02
C PHE A 189 16.22 3.11 11.30
N SER A 190 15.65 2.02 11.80
CA SER A 190 16.38 0.78 12.13
C SER A 190 16.09 -0.37 11.15
N HIS A 191 15.08 -0.23 10.31
CA HIS A 191 14.62 -1.27 9.40
C HIS A 191 14.26 -0.69 8.03
N ALA A 192 14.19 -1.58 7.04
CA ALA A 192 13.61 -1.32 5.73
C ALA A 192 12.45 -2.30 5.49
N LEU A 193 11.34 -1.78 4.98
CA LEU A 193 10.25 -2.58 4.46
C LEU A 193 10.35 -2.63 2.94
N PHE A 194 10.57 -3.81 2.38
CA PHE A 194 10.43 -4.08 0.95
C PHE A 194 9.04 -4.61 0.68
N CYS A 195 8.37 -4.06 -0.32
CA CYS A 195 7.07 -4.51 -0.79
C CYS A 195 7.18 -4.96 -2.24
N ALA A 196 6.67 -6.15 -2.52
CA ALA A 196 6.53 -6.64 -3.89
C ALA A 196 5.69 -5.65 -4.72
N PRO A 197 5.85 -5.63 -6.05
CA PRO A 197 5.17 -4.67 -6.92
C PRO A 197 3.67 -4.56 -6.69
N ALA A 198 3.01 -5.72 -6.47
CA ALA A 198 1.57 -5.78 -6.25
C ALA A 198 1.12 -5.20 -4.90
N LEU A 199 1.99 -5.20 -3.89
CA LEU A 199 1.73 -4.56 -2.59
C LEU A 199 2.14 -3.09 -2.60
N GLY A 200 3.32 -2.75 -3.12
CA GLY A 200 3.89 -1.39 -3.02
C GLY A 200 3.15 -0.32 -3.82
N GLN A 201 2.41 -0.69 -4.88
CA GLN A 201 1.48 0.19 -5.61
C GLN A 201 2.07 1.49 -6.21
N THR A 202 3.39 1.68 -6.19
CA THR A 202 4.10 2.89 -6.66
C THR A 202 3.75 3.28 -8.11
N CYS A 203 3.68 2.31 -9.02
CA CYS A 203 3.53 2.56 -10.45
C CYS A 203 2.11 2.30 -10.98
N ILE A 204 1.07 2.49 -10.15
CA ILE A 204 -0.33 2.36 -10.62
C ILE A 204 -0.63 3.28 -11.81
N ALA A 205 -0.01 4.47 -11.85
CA ALA A 205 -0.13 5.41 -12.96
C ALA A 205 0.52 4.89 -14.26
N PHE A 206 1.36 3.86 -14.18
CA PHE A 206 2.09 3.24 -15.29
C PHE A 206 1.81 1.73 -15.34
N PRO A 207 0.60 1.31 -15.77
CA PRO A 207 0.19 -0.11 -15.72
C PRO A 207 1.19 -1.08 -16.37
N ALA A 208 1.86 -0.66 -17.44
CA ALA A 208 2.82 -1.49 -18.18
C ALA A 208 4.12 -1.86 -17.40
N ILE A 209 4.41 -1.16 -16.30
CA ILE A 209 5.54 -1.47 -15.41
C ILE A 209 5.09 -1.77 -13.98
N ALA A 210 3.80 -1.73 -13.68
CA ALA A 210 3.29 -1.89 -12.33
C ALA A 210 3.70 -3.23 -11.68
N ALA A 211 3.87 -4.29 -12.47
CA ALA A 211 4.34 -5.59 -11.98
C ALA A 211 5.87 -5.71 -11.90
N ARG A 212 6.62 -4.68 -12.34
CA ARG A 212 8.09 -4.66 -12.46
C ARG A 212 8.76 -3.69 -11.50
N VAL A 213 7.96 -2.88 -10.78
CA VAL A 213 8.48 -1.88 -9.84
C VAL A 213 8.00 -2.20 -8.43
N ALA A 214 8.93 -2.66 -7.60
CA ALA A 214 8.74 -2.86 -6.18
C ALA A 214 8.88 -1.52 -5.43
N THR A 215 8.56 -1.52 -4.14
CA THR A 215 8.70 -0.31 -3.29
C THR A 215 9.48 -0.65 -2.03
N ALA A 216 10.31 0.27 -1.57
CA ALA A 216 11.01 0.16 -0.29
C ALA A 216 10.78 1.40 0.58
N PHE A 217 10.63 1.18 1.88
CA PHE A 217 10.40 2.22 2.89
C PHE A 217 11.40 2.08 4.03
N PRO A 218 12.04 3.16 4.49
CA PRO A 218 12.70 3.18 5.79
C PRO A 218 11.63 3.22 6.89
N VAL A 219 11.73 2.29 7.85
CA VAL A 219 10.73 2.11 8.91
C VAL A 219 11.38 1.92 10.28
N PHE A 220 10.65 2.26 11.33
CA PHE A 220 10.99 1.89 12.69
C PHE A 220 10.57 0.44 12.96
N ASP A 221 11.17 -0.20 13.97
CA ASP A 221 10.85 -1.59 14.33
C ASP A 221 9.35 -1.77 14.65
N CYS A 222 8.74 -0.79 15.30
CA CYS A 222 7.36 -0.86 15.78
C CYS A 222 6.28 -0.68 14.70
N GLU A 223 6.65 -0.39 13.45
CA GLU A 223 5.72 0.04 12.39
C GLU A 223 5.12 -1.10 11.60
N ILE A 224 5.91 -2.16 11.41
CA ILE A 224 5.50 -3.38 10.73
C ILE A 224 5.81 -4.54 11.65
N GLY A 225 4.86 -5.45 11.82
CA GLY A 225 5.03 -6.61 12.66
C GLY A 225 5.75 -7.72 11.92
N ASP A 226 6.54 -8.49 12.66
CA ASP A 226 7.51 -9.44 12.08
C ASP A 226 6.84 -10.60 11.33
N ALA A 227 5.60 -10.92 11.71
CA ALA A 227 4.81 -12.00 11.14
C ALA A 227 3.49 -11.49 10.53
N ASP A 228 3.43 -10.21 10.14
CA ASP A 228 2.17 -9.67 9.65
C ASP A 228 1.79 -10.27 8.29
N PRO A 229 0.52 -10.67 8.13
CA PRO A 229 0.02 -11.04 6.82
C PRO A 229 -0.07 -9.80 5.94
N GLU A 230 -0.05 -10.01 4.63
CA GLU A 230 -0.12 -8.94 3.64
C GLU A 230 -1.27 -7.97 3.87
N VAL A 231 -2.44 -8.44 4.30
CA VAL A 231 -3.61 -7.59 4.57
C VAL A 231 -3.35 -6.52 5.64
N LEU A 232 -2.54 -6.83 6.67
CA LEU A 232 -2.19 -5.85 7.71
C LEU A 232 -1.13 -4.87 7.19
N VAL A 233 -0.15 -5.37 6.44
CA VAL A 233 0.88 -4.51 5.83
C VAL A 233 0.25 -3.54 4.82
N ASP A 234 -0.64 -4.02 3.96
CA ASP A 234 -1.40 -3.20 3.01
C ASP A 234 -2.22 -2.12 3.75
N ALA A 235 -2.91 -2.49 4.82
CA ALA A 235 -3.66 -1.54 5.65
C ALA A 235 -2.76 -0.49 6.33
N ARG A 236 -1.50 -0.83 6.64
CA ARG A 236 -0.54 0.11 7.21
C ARG A 236 0.18 0.97 6.18
N ILE A 237 0.17 0.62 4.91
CA ILE A 237 0.76 1.48 3.87
C ILE A 237 -0.31 2.35 3.22
N HIS A 238 -1.50 1.79 2.97
CA HIS A 238 -2.56 2.43 2.17
C HIS A 238 -3.86 2.71 2.95
N GLY A 239 -3.97 2.27 4.20
CA GLY A 239 -5.18 2.45 5.01
C GLY A 239 -5.29 3.83 5.68
N HIS A 240 -6.31 3.97 6.52
CA HIS A 240 -6.63 5.25 7.19
C HIS A 240 -5.58 5.70 8.21
N GLY A 241 -4.80 4.77 8.77
CA GLY A 241 -3.63 5.02 9.61
C GLY A 241 -2.33 4.63 8.91
N GLY A 242 -2.24 4.95 7.61
CA GLY A 242 -1.09 4.60 6.79
C GLY A 242 0.21 5.22 7.31
N LEU A 243 1.33 4.54 7.07
CA LEU A 243 2.65 5.02 7.40
C LEU A 243 2.88 6.39 6.76
N PRO A 244 3.39 7.36 7.53
CA PRO A 244 3.78 8.63 6.96
C PRO A 244 4.85 8.43 5.88
N TYR A 245 4.92 9.34 4.92
CA TYR A 245 6.00 9.37 3.93
C TYR A 245 7.37 9.34 4.61
N SER A 246 8.39 8.87 3.88
CA SER A 246 9.77 8.92 4.37
C SER A 246 10.18 10.37 4.59
N ASP A 247 10.23 10.72 5.86
CA ASP A 247 10.66 12.00 6.39
C ASP A 247 11.73 11.65 7.44
N TRP A 248 12.97 12.05 7.19
CA TRP A 248 14.11 11.70 8.06
C TRP A 248 13.95 12.24 9.49
N SER A 249 13.01 13.14 9.74
CA SER A 249 12.74 13.73 11.06
C SER A 249 11.54 13.12 11.79
N ARG A 250 10.82 12.17 11.17
CA ARG A 250 9.57 11.65 11.76
C ARG A 250 9.84 10.78 12.99
N GLN A 251 8.91 10.83 13.93
CA GLN A 251 8.90 9.98 15.11
C GLN A 251 8.36 8.57 14.76
N PRO A 252 8.67 7.55 15.59
CA PRO A 252 8.13 6.21 15.39
C PRO A 252 6.59 6.21 15.44
N HIS A 253 5.96 5.45 14.53
CA HIS A 253 4.52 5.33 14.42
C HIS A 253 4.06 3.91 14.74
N PRO A 254 3.98 3.50 16.02
CA PRO A 254 3.79 2.10 16.37
C PRO A 254 2.47 1.54 15.83
N THR A 255 2.48 0.24 15.55
CA THR A 255 1.31 -0.50 15.10
C THR A 255 0.16 -0.36 16.11
N VAL A 256 -1.03 0.02 15.65
CA VAL A 256 -2.25 0.07 16.46
C VAL A 256 -3.27 -0.92 15.88
N ASP A 257 -3.10 -2.20 16.19
CA ASP A 257 -4.02 -3.26 15.76
C ASP A 257 -5.07 -3.50 16.85
N LEU A 258 -6.34 -3.20 16.55
CA LEU A 258 -7.43 -3.29 17.52
C LEU A 258 -8.51 -4.28 17.10
N ARG A 259 -9.07 -4.98 18.09
CA ARG A 259 -10.41 -5.57 18.03
C ARG A 259 -11.11 -5.30 19.34
N PHE A 260 -12.40 -5.04 19.32
CA PHE A 260 -13.11 -4.54 20.48
C PHE A 260 -14.63 -4.70 20.37
N ASP A 261 -15.27 -4.67 21.52
CA ASP A 261 -16.71 -4.51 21.70
C ASP A 261 -16.87 -3.55 22.89
N VAL A 262 -17.03 -2.25 22.62
CA VAL A 262 -17.12 -1.20 23.66
C VAL A 262 -18.48 -0.54 23.53
N GLU A 263 -19.31 -0.66 24.58
CA GLU A 263 -20.68 -0.12 24.58
C GLU A 263 -20.91 0.73 25.83
N PRO A 264 -21.43 1.96 25.72
CA PRO A 264 -21.70 2.69 24.49
C PRO A 264 -20.41 3.21 23.83
N SER A 265 -20.37 3.20 22.50
CA SER A 265 -19.30 3.81 21.70
C SER A 265 -19.84 4.20 20.32
N HIS A 266 -19.28 5.25 19.71
CA HIS A 266 -19.57 5.58 18.31
C HIS A 266 -18.91 4.59 17.34
N TYR A 267 -17.95 3.79 17.82
CA TYR A 267 -17.35 2.73 17.03
C TYR A 267 -18.23 1.49 17.00
N GLY A 268 -18.43 0.92 15.82
CA GLY A 268 -19.05 -0.40 15.69
C GLY A 268 -18.11 -1.51 16.17
N ARG A 269 -18.66 -2.50 16.88
CA ARG A 269 -17.90 -3.68 17.35
C ARG A 269 -17.09 -4.32 16.21
N THR A 270 -15.88 -4.75 16.53
CA THR A 270 -14.95 -5.36 15.57
C THR A 270 -14.34 -6.62 16.19
N ARG A 271 -14.62 -7.78 15.60
CA ARG A 271 -14.18 -9.11 16.12
C ARG A 271 -12.83 -9.58 15.58
N THR A 272 -12.32 -8.95 14.53
CA THR A 272 -11.03 -9.26 13.88
C THR A 272 -10.10 -8.07 14.07
N PHE A 273 -8.80 -8.31 14.24
CA PHE A 273 -7.85 -7.20 14.29
C PHE A 273 -7.92 -6.37 13.01
N LYS A 274 -7.94 -5.05 13.18
CA LYS A 274 -7.83 -4.07 12.11
C LYS A 274 -6.83 -3.00 12.54
N VAL A 275 -6.22 -2.35 11.56
CA VAL A 275 -5.33 -1.21 11.78
C VAL A 275 -6.18 0.03 12.08
N PHE A 276 -5.84 0.73 13.16
CA PHE A 276 -6.45 2.01 13.56
C PHE A 276 -5.37 3.07 13.76
N GLY A 277 -5.78 4.33 13.98
CA GLY A 277 -4.86 5.39 14.40
C GLY A 277 -4.74 5.47 15.93
N SER A 278 -3.69 6.14 16.41
CA SER A 278 -3.51 6.43 17.85
C SER A 278 -4.69 7.21 18.44
N THR A 279 -5.36 8.05 17.64
CA THR A 279 -6.55 8.81 18.07
C THR A 279 -7.72 7.89 18.37
N ASP A 280 -7.93 6.84 17.58
CA ASP A 280 -9.00 5.86 17.82
C ASP A 280 -8.71 5.05 19.10
N LEU A 281 -7.46 4.64 19.29
CA LEU A 281 -7.04 3.96 20.52
C LEU A 281 -7.27 4.85 21.76
N LYS A 282 -6.88 6.12 21.71
CA LYS A 282 -7.15 7.09 22.80
C LYS A 282 -8.64 7.21 23.10
N ALA A 283 -9.47 7.32 22.05
CA ALA A 283 -10.92 7.42 22.22
C ALA A 283 -11.52 6.16 22.86
N LEU A 284 -11.10 4.97 22.42
CA LEU A 284 -11.56 3.69 22.98
C LEU A 284 -11.10 3.49 24.42
N LEU A 285 -9.84 3.77 24.74
CA LEU A 285 -9.33 3.70 26.12
C LEU A 285 -10.01 4.71 27.05
N HIS A 286 -10.37 5.89 26.55
CA HIS A 286 -11.10 6.88 27.32
C HIS A 286 -12.54 6.44 27.62
N ALA A 287 -13.22 5.80 26.66
CA ALA A 287 -14.59 5.32 26.83
C ALA A 287 -14.70 4.06 27.71
N LEU A 288 -13.69 3.18 27.66
CA LEU A 288 -13.73 1.85 28.26
C LEU A 288 -14.08 1.82 29.77
N PRO A 289 -13.56 2.70 30.65
CA PRO A 289 -13.89 2.69 32.07
C PRO A 289 -15.38 2.94 32.38
N THR A 290 -16.08 3.63 31.47
CA THR A 290 -17.51 3.96 31.61
C THR A 290 -18.43 3.03 30.81
N ALA A 291 -17.84 2.06 30.10
CA ALA A 291 -18.57 1.13 29.26
C ALA A 291 -19.25 0.02 30.09
N THR A 292 -20.14 -0.75 29.45
CA THR A 292 -20.79 -1.90 30.10
C THR A 292 -19.76 -2.93 30.54
N THR A 293 -20.08 -3.73 31.56
CA THR A 293 -19.18 -4.79 32.09
C THR A 293 -18.84 -5.89 31.08
N ARG A 294 -19.61 -6.00 29.98
CA ARG A 294 -19.32 -6.93 28.88
C ARG A 294 -18.35 -6.34 27.85
N SER A 295 -18.02 -5.05 27.97
CA SER A 295 -17.15 -4.36 27.04
C SER A 295 -15.71 -4.84 27.17
N TRP A 296 -14.99 -4.80 26.07
CA TRP A 296 -13.59 -5.17 26.02
C TRP A 296 -12.88 -4.53 24.83
N LEU A 297 -11.58 -4.31 25.01
CA LEU A 297 -10.66 -3.83 23.98
C LEU A 297 -9.44 -4.75 23.99
N GLU A 298 -9.05 -5.25 22.82
CA GLU A 298 -7.79 -5.94 22.64
C GLU A 298 -6.90 -5.16 21.69
N VAL A 299 -5.66 -4.99 22.13
CA VAL A 299 -4.60 -4.29 21.42
C VAL A 299 -3.51 -5.31 21.09
N ARG A 300 -3.08 -5.35 19.84
CA ARG A 300 -1.97 -6.20 19.38
C ARG A 300 -0.75 -5.34 19.05
N SER A 301 0.41 -5.69 19.61
CA SER A 301 1.69 -5.04 19.30
C SER A 301 2.30 -5.55 17.99
N PHE A 302 3.32 -4.86 17.48
CA PHE A 302 4.05 -5.29 16.28
C PHE A 302 4.78 -6.64 16.47
N ARG A 303 5.10 -7.03 17.73
CA ARG A 303 5.65 -8.36 18.04
C ARG A 303 4.58 -9.46 18.05
N GLY A 304 3.32 -9.11 17.83
CA GLY A 304 2.19 -10.04 17.82
C GLY A 304 1.61 -10.35 19.20
N GLU A 305 2.13 -9.71 20.26
CA GLU A 305 1.58 -9.85 21.61
C GLU A 305 0.21 -9.17 21.68
N ILE A 306 -0.72 -9.76 22.44
CA ILE A 306 -2.08 -9.25 22.59
C ILE A 306 -2.32 -8.92 24.07
N ARG A 307 -2.77 -7.69 24.34
CA ARG A 307 -3.27 -7.29 25.66
C ARG A 307 -4.76 -6.99 25.59
N ARG A 308 -5.48 -7.47 26.60
CA ARG A 308 -6.92 -7.27 26.75
C ARG A 308 -7.20 -6.33 27.93
N PHE A 309 -8.06 -5.36 27.68
CA PHE A 309 -8.55 -4.40 28.64
C PHE A 309 -10.07 -4.54 28.77
N THR A 310 -10.57 -4.48 30.00
CA THR A 310 -12.00 -4.40 30.35
C THR A 310 -12.23 -3.09 31.12
N PRO A 311 -13.48 -2.70 31.42
CA PRO A 311 -13.74 -1.49 32.21
C PRO A 311 -12.95 -1.45 33.53
N ASP A 312 -12.79 -2.59 34.19
CA ASP A 312 -12.09 -2.71 35.48
C ASP A 312 -10.55 -2.76 35.36
N THR A 313 -10.03 -3.06 34.16
CA THR A 313 -8.58 -3.18 33.90
C THR A 313 -8.08 -2.16 32.88
N ALA A 314 -8.84 -1.10 32.64
CA ALA A 314 -8.47 -0.06 31.70
C ALA A 314 -7.14 0.60 32.11
N ALA A 315 -6.22 0.70 31.16
CA ALA A 315 -4.90 1.30 31.35
C ALA A 315 -4.85 2.72 30.76
N PRO A 316 -4.00 3.62 31.32
CA PRO A 316 -3.75 4.92 30.70
C PRO A 316 -3.08 4.74 29.33
N PHE A 317 -3.32 5.69 28.42
CA PHE A 317 -2.77 5.64 27.06
C PHE A 317 -1.24 5.45 27.05
N SER A 318 -0.49 6.10 27.94
CA SER A 318 0.97 5.99 28.01
C SER A 318 1.48 4.57 28.28
N GLU A 319 0.73 3.77 29.03
CA GLU A 319 1.10 2.37 29.30
C GLU A 319 0.86 1.50 28.06
N VAL A 320 -0.26 1.71 27.38
CA VAL A 320 -0.59 0.99 26.14
C VAL A 320 0.36 1.40 25.01
N ASP A 321 0.72 2.67 24.93
CA ASP A 321 1.69 3.21 23.97
C ASP A 321 3.08 2.59 24.18
N ALA A 322 3.56 2.52 25.43
CA ALA A 322 4.82 1.84 25.75
C ALA A 322 4.80 0.37 25.31
N PHE A 323 3.69 -0.34 25.52
CA PHE A 323 3.51 -1.71 25.04
C PHE A 323 3.57 -1.83 23.50
N LEU A 324 3.03 -0.85 22.78
CA LEU A 324 3.04 -0.83 21.32
C LEU A 324 4.43 -0.51 20.74
N HIS A 325 5.26 0.20 21.49
CA HIS A 325 6.66 0.47 21.14
C HIS A 325 7.59 -0.73 21.40
N GLY A 326 7.19 -1.66 22.28
CA GLY A 326 7.91 -2.91 22.55
C GLY A 326 9.10 -2.71 23.47
#